data_AF-A0A9D1UTX7-F1
#
_entry.id   AF-A0A9D1UTX7-F1
#
_cell.length_a   1.000
_cell.length_b   1.000
_cell.length_c   1.000
_cell.angle_alpha   90.00
_cell.angle_beta   90.00
_cell.angle_gamma   90.00
#
_symmetry.space_group_name_H-M   'P 1'
#
loop_
_entity.id
_entity.type
_entity.pdbx_description
1 polymer ?
#
loop_
_entity_poly.entity_id
_entity_poly.type
_entity_poly.pdbx_seq_one_letter_code
_entity_poly.pdbx_strand_id
1 'polypeptide(L)' 'MGRGRQKAKATKQAREIKYFTPDTDLSALQKELASSRGDYPPYSDSGDAAEHDRDAHEDPYGR' A
#
# COMPACT_ATOMS: atom_id res chain seq x y z
N MET A 1 -41.15 6.04 8.42
CA MET A 1 -40.26 7.07 9.03
C MET A 1 -38.88 6.57 9.49
N GLY A 2 -38.39 5.36 9.10
CA GLY A 2 -37.11 4.82 9.60
C GLY A 2 -35.88 4.92 8.66
N ARG A 3 -36.09 5.20 7.36
CA ARG A 3 -35.03 5.11 6.34
C ARG A 3 -33.94 6.18 6.47
N GLY A 4 -34.28 7.39 6.92
CA GLY A 4 -33.30 8.48 7.09
C GLY A 4 -32.22 8.16 8.14
N ARG A 5 -32.61 7.50 9.24
CA ARG A 5 -31.68 7.08 10.30
C ARG A 5 -30.75 5.97 9.82
N GLN A 6 -31.29 5.00 9.08
CA GLN A 6 -30.48 3.92 8.47
C GLN A 6 -29.46 4.49 7.47
N LYS A 7 -29.89 5.41 6.59
CA LYS A 7 -29.00 6.09 5.65
C LYS A 7 -27.90 6.86 6.36
N ALA A 8 -28.24 7.61 7.42
CA ALA A 8 -27.25 8.33 8.20
C ALA A 8 -26.21 7.40 8.86
N LYS A 9 -26.65 6.29 9.46
CA LYS A 9 -25.75 5.28 10.05
C LYS A 9 -24.84 4.64 9.00
N ALA A 10 -25.39 4.27 7.83
CA ALA A 10 -24.61 3.68 6.74
C ALA A 10 -23.54 4.65 6.22
N THR A 11 -23.88 5.92 6.01
CA THR A 11 -22.91 6.93 5.56
C THR A 11 -21.80 7.15 6.57
N LYS A 12 -22.11 7.14 7.88
CA LYS A 12 -21.11 7.26 8.95
C LYS A 12 -20.13 6.08 8.92
N GLN A 13 -20.67 4.85 8.89
CA GLN A 13 -19.85 3.64 8.82
C GLN A 13 -18.99 3.60 7.55
N ALA A 14 -19.56 3.97 6.39
CA ALA A 14 -18.80 3.99 5.14
C ALA A 14 -17.63 4.99 5.18
N ARG A 15 -17.81 6.15 5.84
CA ARG A 15 -16.73 7.12 6.05
C ARG A 15 -15.69 6.60 7.02
N GLU A 16 -16.11 5.97 8.11
CA GLU A 16 -15.20 5.30 9.04
C GLU A 16 -14.35 4.29 8.28
N ILE A 17 -14.94 3.38 7.50
CA ILE A 17 -14.19 2.39 6.71
C ILE A 17 -13.27 3.05 5.66
N LYS A 18 -13.76 4.05 4.92
CA LYS A 18 -13.00 4.69 3.84
C LYS A 18 -11.77 5.44 4.34
N TYR A 19 -11.88 6.06 5.51
CA TYR A 19 -10.83 6.90 6.10
C TYR A 19 -10.21 6.23 7.34
N PHE A 20 -10.46 4.94 7.56
CA PHE A 20 -9.84 4.17 8.62
C PHE A 20 -8.42 3.83 8.20
N THR A 21 -7.45 4.43 8.87
CA THR A 21 -6.06 4.00 8.83
C THR A 21 -5.84 3.16 10.08
N PRO A 22 -5.60 1.83 9.96
CA PRO A 22 -5.27 1.02 11.11
C PRO A 22 -3.93 1.49 11.70
N ASP A 23 -3.89 1.63 13.03
CA ASP A 23 -2.63 1.83 13.73
C ASP A 23 -1.80 0.56 13.59
N THR A 24 -0.61 0.70 13.03
CA THR A 24 0.32 -0.43 12.84
C THR A 24 1.22 -0.52 14.06
N ASP A 25 1.27 -1.69 14.72
CA ASP A 25 2.24 -1.94 15.78
C ASP A 25 3.64 -2.13 15.16
N LEU A 26 4.39 -1.03 15.12
CA LEU A 26 5.74 -1.01 14.57
C LEU A 26 6.71 -1.89 15.37
N SER A 27 6.46 -2.12 16.66
CA SER A 27 7.34 -2.90 17.52
C SER A 27 7.25 -4.39 17.22
N ALA A 28 6.04 -4.90 17.00
CA ALA A 28 5.80 -6.27 16.55
C ALA A 28 6.41 -6.50 15.15
N LEU A 29 6.19 -5.58 14.22
CA LEU A 29 6.74 -5.64 12.86
C LEU A 29 8.27 -5.69 12.84
N GLN A 30 8.92 -4.86 13.66
CA GLN A 30 10.39 -4.85 13.78
C GLN A 30 10.93 -6.20 14.26
N LYS A 31 10.26 -6.83 15.23
CA LYS A 31 10.65 -8.14 15.75
C LYS A 31 10.54 -9.23 14.69
N GLU A 32 9.46 -9.26 13.93
CA GLU A 32 9.26 -10.20 12.82
C GLU A 32 10.30 -10.02 11.71
N LEU A 33 10.61 -8.77 11.36
CA LEU A 33 11.65 -8.47 10.37
C LEU A 33 13.05 -8.89 10.86
N ALA A 34 13.36 -8.64 12.13
CA ALA A 34 14.63 -9.06 12.71
C ALA A 34 14.77 -10.58 12.75
N SER A 35 13.69 -11.30 13.06
CA SER A 35 13.68 -12.77 13.04
C SER A 35 13.77 -13.36 11.63
N SER A 36 13.23 -12.69 10.61
CA SER A 36 13.23 -13.19 9.23
C SER A 36 14.51 -12.87 8.44
N ARG A 37 15.35 -11.91 8.89
CA ARG A 37 16.66 -11.60 8.26
C ARG A 37 17.67 -12.76 8.26
N GLY A 38 17.42 -13.83 9.02
CA GLY A 38 18.28 -15.03 9.04
C GLY A 38 17.91 -16.10 8.00
N ASP A 39 16.74 -16.00 7.34
CA ASP A 39 16.15 -17.09 6.56
C ASP A 39 15.96 -16.75 5.07
N TYR A 40 16.20 -15.50 4.67
CA TYR A 40 16.22 -15.13 3.25
C TYR A 40 17.59 -15.42 2.65
N PRO A 41 17.67 -16.17 1.53
CA PRO A 41 18.91 -16.24 0.77
C PRO A 41 19.32 -14.81 0.39
N PRO A 42 20.61 -14.45 0.46
CA PRO A 42 21.06 -13.14 0.02
C PRO A 42 20.60 -12.98 -1.43
N TYR A 43 19.63 -12.08 -1.65
CA TYR A 43 19.23 -11.69 -2.98
C TYR A 43 20.50 -11.18 -3.63
N SER A 44 21.00 -11.93 -4.61
CA SER A 44 22.17 -11.56 -5.39
C SER A 44 21.92 -10.16 -5.93
N ASP A 45 22.74 -9.22 -5.47
CA ASP A 45 22.97 -7.93 -6.11
C ASP A 45 23.56 -8.20 -7.51
N SER A 46 22.73 -8.66 -8.43
CA SER A 46 23.04 -8.70 -9.85
C SER A 46 22.60 -7.36 -10.41
N GLY A 47 23.50 -6.39 -10.34
CA GLY A 47 23.37 -5.07 -10.95
C GLY A 47 23.39 -5.13 -12.48
N ASP A 48 22.33 -5.68 -13.08
CA ASP A 48 22.11 -5.68 -14.53
C ASP A 48 20.61 -5.60 -14.83
N ALA A 49 20.09 -4.38 -14.91
CA ALA A 49 18.90 -3.97 -15.69
C ALA A 49 18.64 -2.47 -15.49
N ALA A 50 19.71 -1.65 -15.59
CA ALA A 50 19.60 -0.20 -15.49
C ALA A 50 19.14 0.47 -16.80
N GLU A 51 18.81 -0.28 -17.85
CA GLU A 51 18.47 0.29 -19.15
C GLU A 51 17.35 -0.48 -19.85
N HIS A 52 16.07 -0.25 -19.50
CA HIS A 52 14.96 -0.62 -20.40
C HIS A 52 13.64 0.14 -20.12
N ASP A 53 13.69 1.41 -19.67
CA ASP A 53 12.44 2.21 -19.62
C ASP A 53 12.65 3.73 -19.75
N ARG A 54 13.61 4.17 -20.58
CA ARG A 54 13.74 5.60 -20.95
C ARG A 54 13.22 5.93 -22.36
N ASP A 55 12.65 4.96 -23.06
CA ASP A 55 12.20 5.12 -24.46
C ASP A 55 10.70 4.79 -24.70
N ALA A 56 9.90 4.54 -23.65
CA ALA A 56 8.48 4.17 -23.81
C ALA A 56 7.47 5.28 -23.46
N HIS A 57 7.92 6.46 -23.03
CA HIS A 57 7.07 7.62 -22.76
C HIS A 57 7.18 8.68 -23.86
N GLU A 58 6.85 8.30 -25.08
CA GLU A 58 6.47 9.25 -26.11
C GLU A 58 5.04 9.72 -25.77
N ASP A 59 4.91 10.90 -25.15
CA ASP A 59 3.62 11.49 -24.76
C ASP A 59 2.81 11.90 -26.01
N PRO A 60 1.69 11.22 -26.34
CA PRO A 60 0.86 11.59 -27.49
C PRO A 60 0.02 12.86 -27.26
N TYR A 61 0.13 13.52 -26.11
CA TYR A 61 -0.60 14.74 -25.76
C TYR A 61 0.30 15.96 -25.53
N GLY A 62 1.54 15.95 -26.01
CA GLY A 62 2.39 17.14 -26.06
C GLY A 62 1.88 18.19 -27.06
N ARG A 63 0.87 18.97 -26.68
CA ARG A 63 0.44 20.21 -27.37
C ARG A 63 0.01 21.29 -26.38
#